data_AF-A0A1D6QMM9-F1
#
_entry.id   AF-A0A1D6QMM9-F1
#
_cell.length_a   1.000
_cell.length_b   1.000
_cell.length_c   1.000
_cell.angle_alpha   90.00
_cell.angle_beta   90.00
_cell.angle_gamma   90.00
#
_symmetry.space_group_name_H-M   'P 1'
#
loop_
_entity.id
_entity.type
_entity.pdbx_description
1 polymer ?
#
loop_
_entity_poly.entity_id
_entity_poly.type
_entity_poly.pdbx_seq_one_letter_code
_entity_poly.pdbx_strand_id
1 'polypeptide(L)'
;MTARSALDEVTYTGDFDRSPSTFRSSVSRDGRFPTVTAHVVIKLNGLATKVEKSRKQMKERKNRVTKIRGVKKTKAGDAKKKGGIRHTTRCLAFLKLKGLDHAIGVTVVKPIFERTKESDEHLGWVFPAAADEEPGAEPNPLNDARSVRELYEIASSNYAGKPTIPVLWDKQLKTVVNNESSEIIRMLNAEFNGIARNPGLDL
;
A
#
# COMPACT_ATOMS: atom_id res chain seq x y z
N MET A 1 -2.93 17.04 -16.89
CA MET A 1 -1.49 16.77 -16.77
C MET A 1 -1.32 15.27 -16.93
N THR A 2 -0.64 14.80 -17.98
CA THR A 2 -0.54 13.37 -18.34
C THR A 2 0.19 12.60 -17.25
N ALA A 3 -0.34 11.45 -16.85
CA ALA A 3 0.33 10.60 -15.87
C ALA A 3 1.62 10.06 -16.47
N ARG A 4 2.75 10.43 -15.85
CA ARG A 4 4.07 10.03 -16.30
C ARG A 4 4.41 8.64 -15.75
N SER A 5 4.49 7.66 -16.64
CA SER A 5 4.97 6.30 -16.34
C SER A 5 6.48 6.34 -16.05
N ALA A 6 7.06 5.25 -15.55
CA ALA A 6 8.52 5.10 -15.46
C ALA A 6 9.22 5.36 -16.81
N LEU A 7 8.51 5.21 -17.94
CA LEU A 7 8.99 5.54 -19.27
C LEU A 7 9.25 7.04 -19.49
N ASP A 8 8.55 7.91 -18.76
CA ASP A 8 8.72 9.37 -18.82
C ASP A 8 9.79 9.88 -17.83
N GLU A 9 10.43 8.96 -17.09
CA GLU A 9 11.57 9.23 -16.20
C GLU A 9 12.89 8.80 -16.84
N VAL A 10 12.88 8.40 -18.11
CA VAL A 10 14.08 8.10 -18.87
C VAL A 10 14.48 9.38 -19.62
N THR A 11 15.63 9.94 -19.28
CA THR A 11 16.22 11.07 -20.00
C THR A 11 16.53 10.65 -21.44
N TYR A 12 16.79 11.61 -22.31
CA TYR A 12 17.25 11.33 -23.68
C TYR A 12 18.53 10.46 -23.72
N THR A 13 19.34 10.50 -22.66
CA THR A 13 20.55 9.68 -22.50
C THR A 13 20.28 8.26 -22.00
N GLY A 14 19.04 7.93 -21.64
CA GLY A 14 18.68 6.64 -21.06
C GLY A 14 18.79 6.58 -19.54
N ASP A 15 19.18 7.67 -18.88
CA ASP A 15 19.29 7.73 -17.42
C ASP A 15 17.91 7.84 -16.78
N PHE A 16 17.76 7.20 -15.62
CA PHE A 16 16.50 7.26 -14.88
C PHE A 16 16.50 8.48 -13.95
N ASP A 17 15.86 9.57 -14.37
CA ASP A 17 15.70 10.80 -13.60
C ASP A 17 14.38 10.78 -12.81
N ARG A 18 14.48 10.43 -11.52
CA ARG A 18 13.35 10.39 -10.60
C ARG A 18 13.01 11.78 -10.09
N SER A 19 11.75 12.17 -10.22
CA SER A 19 11.25 13.33 -9.51
C SER A 19 11.35 13.11 -7.99
N PRO A 20 11.93 14.05 -7.23
CA PRO A 20 12.11 13.88 -5.78
C PRO A 20 10.77 13.92 -5.03
N SER A 21 10.72 13.23 -3.89
CA SER A 21 9.61 13.28 -2.93
C SER A 21 9.42 14.70 -2.38
N THR A 22 8.19 15.21 -2.42
CA THR A 22 7.86 16.61 -2.11
C THR A 22 7.45 16.85 -0.66
N PHE A 23 6.84 15.86 0.02
CA PHE A 23 6.45 15.97 1.42
C PHE A 23 7.49 15.28 2.29
N ARG A 24 8.16 16.06 3.14
CA ARG A 24 9.34 15.65 3.92
C ARG A 24 9.23 15.99 5.41
N SER A 25 8.01 16.23 5.91
CA SER A 25 7.81 16.50 7.33
C SER A 25 8.03 15.22 8.15
N SER A 26 8.47 15.38 9.40
CA SER A 26 8.62 14.27 10.34
C SER A 26 7.48 14.24 11.35
N VAL A 27 7.12 13.04 11.77
CA VAL A 27 6.28 12.81 12.96
C VAL A 27 7.17 12.93 14.18
N SER A 28 6.69 13.60 15.22
CA SER A 28 7.35 13.65 16.53
C SER A 28 6.30 13.77 17.61
N ARG A 29 6.61 13.29 18.82
CA ARG A 29 5.68 13.25 19.95
C ARG A 29 5.18 14.65 20.35
N ASP A 30 6.05 15.65 20.29
CA ASP A 30 5.77 17.06 20.59
C ASP A 30 5.68 17.92 19.31
N GLY A 31 5.78 17.28 18.15
CA GLY A 31 5.81 17.95 16.86
C GLY A 31 4.43 18.34 16.36
N ARG A 32 4.42 19.06 15.25
CA ARG A 32 3.21 19.44 14.51
C ARG A 32 2.36 18.23 14.09
N PHE A 33 2.98 17.06 13.94
CA PHE A 33 2.34 15.80 13.53
C PHE A 33 2.48 14.76 14.65
N PRO A 34 1.44 14.52 15.45
CA PRO A 34 1.48 13.55 16.55
C PRO A 34 1.47 12.10 16.02
N THR A 35 2.12 11.19 16.74
CA THR A 35 2.25 9.77 16.35
C THR A 35 0.93 9.00 16.34
N VAL A 36 -0.09 9.45 17.07
CA VAL A 36 -1.36 8.72 17.24
C VAL A 36 -2.34 8.86 16.07
N THR A 37 -2.07 9.72 15.09
CA THR A 37 -3.01 10.04 14.00
C THR A 37 -2.59 9.51 12.64
N ALA A 38 -1.43 8.84 12.58
CA ALA A 38 -0.83 8.39 11.35
C ALA A 38 -1.64 7.29 10.65
N HIS A 39 -1.70 7.37 9.33
CA HIS A 39 -2.25 6.35 8.44
C HIS A 39 -1.34 6.19 7.24
N VAL A 40 -1.09 4.95 6.81
CA VAL A 40 -0.11 4.66 5.75
C VAL A 40 -0.83 4.10 4.53
N VAL A 41 -0.70 4.75 3.39
CA VAL A 41 -1.24 4.29 2.10
C VAL A 41 -0.12 3.64 1.28
N ILE A 42 -0.36 2.41 0.82
CA ILE A 42 0.61 1.57 0.10
C ILE A 42 -0.04 0.82 -1.06
N LYS A 43 0.78 0.26 -1.94
CA LYS A 43 0.39 -0.72 -2.95
C LYS A 43 1.05 -2.06 -2.64
N LEU A 44 0.32 -3.16 -2.79
CA LEU A 44 0.91 -4.50 -2.77
C LEU A 44 1.46 -4.85 -4.16
N ASN A 45 2.61 -5.51 -4.21
CA ASN A 45 3.22 -5.91 -5.48
C ASN A 45 2.51 -7.15 -6.06
N GLY A 46 2.07 -7.05 -7.32
CA GLY A 46 1.20 -8.00 -8.02
C GLY A 46 1.78 -9.38 -8.39
N LEU A 47 2.90 -9.80 -7.81
CA LEU A 47 3.44 -11.17 -7.98
C LEU A 47 2.43 -12.26 -7.56
N ALA A 48 1.45 -11.90 -6.71
CA ALA A 48 0.37 -12.77 -6.28
C ALA A 48 -0.54 -13.27 -7.41
N THR A 49 -0.81 -12.47 -8.46
CA THR A 49 -1.75 -12.90 -9.52
C THR A 49 -1.22 -14.11 -10.31
N LYS A 50 0.10 -14.19 -10.52
CA LYS A 50 0.76 -15.37 -11.11
C LYS A 50 0.74 -16.57 -10.16
N VAL A 51 0.98 -16.35 -8.87
CA VAL A 51 1.03 -17.44 -7.86
C VAL A 51 -0.36 -18.01 -7.58
N GLU A 52 -1.40 -17.18 -7.49
CA GLU A 52 -2.78 -17.61 -7.27
C GLU A 52 -3.33 -18.37 -8.48
N LYS A 53 -3.09 -17.88 -9.71
CA LYS A 53 -3.39 -18.59 -10.96
C LYS A 53 -2.65 -19.93 -11.04
N SER A 54 -1.38 -19.96 -10.65
CA SER A 54 -0.56 -21.18 -10.63
C SER A 54 -1.06 -22.19 -9.58
N ARG A 55 -1.46 -21.74 -8.38
CA ARG A 55 -2.06 -22.58 -7.34
C ARG A 55 -3.42 -23.15 -7.74
N LYS A 56 -4.26 -22.36 -8.42
CA LYS A 56 -5.56 -22.80 -8.94
C LYS A 56 -5.39 -23.86 -10.03
N GLN A 57 -4.49 -23.64 -10.99
CA GLN A 57 -4.12 -24.64 -12.00
C GLN A 57 -3.57 -25.93 -11.37
N MET A 58 -2.72 -25.80 -10.34
CA MET A 58 -2.14 -26.96 -9.67
C MET A 58 -3.19 -27.76 -8.86
N LYS A 59 -4.17 -27.09 -8.25
CA LYS A 59 -5.33 -27.74 -7.61
C LYS A 59 -6.24 -28.43 -8.62
N GLU A 60 -6.53 -27.79 -9.75
CA GLU A 60 -7.33 -28.39 -10.83
C GLU A 60 -6.64 -29.62 -11.43
N ARG A 61 -5.32 -29.57 -11.65
CA ARG A 61 -4.53 -30.73 -12.11
C ARG A 61 -4.58 -31.87 -11.10
N LYS A 62 -4.44 -31.58 -9.80
CA LYS A 62 -4.55 -32.60 -8.75
C LYS A 62 -5.95 -33.22 -8.71
N ASN A 63 -7.02 -32.43 -8.75
CA ASN A 63 -8.39 -32.95 -8.75
C ASN A 63 -8.70 -33.80 -10.00
N ARG A 64 -8.14 -33.45 -11.16
CA ARG A 64 -8.28 -34.25 -12.40
C ARG A 64 -7.55 -35.59 -12.28
N VAL A 65 -6.39 -35.64 -11.63
CA VAL A 65 -5.64 -36.88 -11.34
C VAL A 65 -6.37 -37.76 -10.32
N THR A 66 -6.99 -37.18 -9.28
CA THR A 66 -7.77 -37.96 -8.30
C THR A 66 -9.09 -38.48 -8.87
N LYS A 67 -9.65 -37.86 -9.92
CA LYS A 67 -10.85 -38.35 -10.60
C LYS A 67 -10.57 -39.57 -11.49
N ILE A 68 -9.33 -39.73 -11.95
CA ILE A 68 -8.87 -40.87 -12.76
C ILE A 68 -8.51 -42.08 -11.88
N ARG A 69 -8.03 -41.85 -10.65
CA ARG A 69 -7.74 -42.91 -9.66
C ARG A 69 -8.74 -42.81 -8.52
N GLY A 70 -9.81 -43.60 -8.56
CA GLY A 70 -10.92 -43.57 -7.61
C GLY A 70 -10.50 -43.73 -6.13
N VAL A 71 -10.09 -42.64 -5.50
CA VAL A 71 -9.73 -42.58 -4.08
C VAL A 71 -10.58 -41.51 -3.40
N LYS A 72 -11.57 -41.94 -2.61
CA LYS A 72 -12.27 -41.09 -1.63
C LYS A 72 -11.27 -40.67 -0.55
N LYS A 73 -11.06 -39.36 -0.36
CA LYS A 73 -10.43 -38.81 0.86
C LYS A 73 -11.46 -38.06 1.69
N THR A 74 -11.51 -38.41 2.97
CA THR A 74 -12.29 -37.79 4.05
C THR A 74 -11.84 -36.35 4.31
N LYS A 75 -12.79 -35.47 4.65
CA LYS A 75 -12.55 -34.06 4.96
C LYS A 75 -11.95 -33.92 6.37
N ALA A 76 -10.74 -33.39 6.47
CA ALA A 76 -10.25 -32.76 7.69
C ALA A 76 -10.72 -31.30 7.71
N GLY A 77 -11.20 -30.83 8.87
CA GLY A 77 -11.77 -29.50 9.06
C GLY A 77 -10.80 -28.40 8.64
N ASP A 78 -11.32 -27.43 7.88
CA ASP A 78 -10.59 -26.22 7.50
C ASP A 78 -10.48 -25.30 8.71
N ALA A 79 -9.37 -25.45 9.46
CA ALA A 79 -8.85 -24.34 10.22
C ALA A 79 -8.59 -23.19 9.23
N LYS A 80 -9.37 -22.12 9.36
CA LYS A 80 -9.28 -20.89 8.56
C LYS A 80 -7.92 -20.24 8.83
N LYS A 81 -6.87 -20.74 8.18
CA LYS A 81 -5.57 -20.07 8.08
C LYS A 81 -5.88 -18.72 7.44
N LYS A 82 -5.90 -17.64 8.23
CA LYS A 82 -5.80 -16.25 7.73
C LYS A 82 -4.43 -16.16 7.06
N GLY A 83 -4.40 -16.63 5.82
CA GLY A 83 -3.21 -17.09 5.14
C GLY A 83 -2.45 -15.94 4.53
N GLY A 84 -1.41 -15.52 5.23
CA GLY A 84 -0.21 -14.95 4.65
C GLY A 84 -0.27 -13.45 4.47
N ILE A 85 0.65 -12.78 5.15
CA ILE A 85 1.20 -11.51 4.67
C ILE A 85 1.69 -11.79 3.24
N ARG A 86 0.92 -11.35 2.24
CA ARG A 86 1.23 -11.59 0.82
C ARG A 86 1.77 -10.29 0.23
N HIS A 87 3.10 -10.21 0.23
CA HIS A 87 3.96 -9.23 -0.46
C HIS A 87 3.91 -7.78 0.08
N THR A 88 4.97 -7.41 0.77
CA THR A 88 5.02 -6.29 1.72
C THR A 88 5.92 -5.16 1.19
N THR A 89 5.44 -3.91 1.15
CA THR A 89 6.32 -2.74 0.94
C THR A 89 7.22 -2.57 2.17
N ARG A 90 8.42 -1.95 2.03
CA ARG A 90 9.33 -1.73 3.18
C ARG A 90 8.60 -1.12 4.39
N CYS A 91 7.73 -0.15 4.15
CA CYS A 91 6.90 0.48 5.19
C CYS A 91 5.96 -0.52 5.89
N LEU A 92 5.27 -1.40 5.14
CA LEU A 92 4.41 -2.41 5.75
C LEU A 92 5.21 -3.44 6.56
N ALA A 93 6.44 -3.76 6.15
CA ALA A 93 7.31 -4.68 6.88
C ALA A 93 7.69 -4.09 8.23
N PHE A 94 8.19 -2.85 8.23
CA PHE A 94 8.54 -2.13 9.46
C PHE A 94 7.33 -2.00 10.39
N LEU A 95 6.17 -1.60 9.86
CA LEU A 95 4.94 -1.47 10.64
C LEU A 95 4.53 -2.79 11.31
N LYS A 96 4.60 -3.92 10.59
CA LYS A 96 4.28 -5.25 11.15
C LYS A 96 5.35 -5.75 12.12
N LEU A 97 6.62 -5.56 11.84
CA LEU A 97 7.72 -6.00 12.71
C LEU A 97 7.76 -5.22 14.03
N LYS A 98 7.52 -3.91 13.99
CA LYS A 98 7.37 -3.06 15.19
C LYS A 98 6.05 -3.29 15.94
N GLY A 99 5.08 -3.98 15.31
CA GLY A 99 3.77 -4.25 15.90
C GLY A 99 2.89 -3.00 16.01
N LEU A 100 3.01 -2.08 15.05
CA LEU A 100 2.28 -0.81 14.99
C LEU A 100 0.92 -0.93 14.28
N ASP A 101 0.50 -2.14 13.93
CA ASP A 101 -0.72 -2.41 13.17
C ASP A 101 -2.02 -2.14 13.92
N HIS A 102 -1.95 -1.99 15.24
CA HIS A 102 -3.08 -1.62 16.08
C HIS A 102 -3.25 -0.09 16.22
N ALA A 103 -2.19 0.68 15.96
CA ALA A 103 -2.18 2.13 16.15
C ALA A 103 -2.19 2.89 14.81
N ILE A 104 -1.46 2.40 13.81
CA ILE A 104 -1.34 3.00 12.50
C ILE A 104 -2.21 2.22 11.52
N GLY A 105 -3.23 2.90 10.98
CA GLY A 105 -4.07 2.33 9.93
C GLY A 105 -3.28 2.16 8.64
N VAL A 106 -3.58 1.11 7.88
CA VAL A 106 -2.97 0.86 6.57
C VAL A 106 -4.07 0.68 5.54
N THR A 107 -3.96 1.37 4.41
CA THR A 107 -4.86 1.15 3.27
C THR A 107 -4.05 0.77 2.04
N VAL A 108 -4.56 -0.23 1.32
CA VAL A 108 -3.95 -0.75 0.11
C VAL A 108 -4.73 -0.27 -1.11
N VAL A 109 -4.04 0.40 -2.04
CA VAL A 109 -4.60 0.82 -3.34
C VAL A 109 -4.64 -0.33 -4.35
N LYS A 110 -5.42 -0.18 -5.42
CA LYS A 110 -5.42 -1.12 -6.54
C LYS A 110 -4.02 -1.23 -7.17
N PRO A 111 -3.63 -2.41 -7.66
CA PRO A 111 -2.30 -2.62 -8.22
C PRO A 111 -2.09 -2.05 -9.63
N ILE A 112 -3.19 -1.72 -10.32
CA ILE A 112 -3.22 -1.21 -11.69
C ILE A 112 -3.54 0.29 -11.66
N PHE A 113 -2.85 1.05 -12.50
CA PHE A 113 -3.16 2.46 -12.70
C PHE A 113 -4.47 2.65 -13.44
N GLU A 114 -5.34 3.47 -12.86
CA GLU A 114 -6.66 3.81 -13.40
C GLU A 114 -6.78 5.33 -13.50
N ARG A 115 -7.78 5.79 -14.27
CA ARG A 115 -8.03 7.22 -14.46
C ARG A 115 -8.44 7.85 -13.13
N THR A 116 -7.71 8.88 -12.72
CA THR A 116 -7.93 9.53 -11.40
C THR A 116 -9.08 10.53 -11.40
N LYS A 117 -9.34 11.17 -12.55
CA LYS A 117 -10.41 12.16 -12.74
C LYS A 117 -11.03 11.97 -14.10
N GLU A 118 -12.34 12.15 -14.20
CA GLU A 118 -13.04 12.12 -15.49
C GLU A 118 -12.65 13.31 -16.38
N SER A 119 -12.28 14.43 -15.77
CA SER A 119 -11.92 15.68 -16.44
C SER A 119 -10.56 15.65 -17.16
N ASP A 120 -9.70 14.69 -16.87
CA ASP A 120 -8.38 14.57 -17.51
C ASP A 120 -7.96 13.12 -17.79
N GLU A 121 -6.84 12.97 -18.49
CA GLU A 121 -6.28 11.66 -18.86
C GLU A 121 -5.23 11.16 -17.86
N HIS A 122 -5.18 11.72 -16.66
CA HIS A 122 -4.20 11.30 -15.67
C HIS A 122 -4.57 9.92 -15.10
N LEU A 123 -3.65 8.97 -15.25
CA LEU A 123 -3.69 7.65 -14.63
C LEU A 123 -2.90 7.64 -13.32
N GLY A 124 -3.39 6.94 -12.30
CA GLY A 124 -2.70 6.87 -11.01
C GLY A 124 -3.24 5.78 -10.11
N TRP A 125 -2.80 5.81 -8.85
CA TRP A 125 -3.29 4.88 -7.84
C TRP A 125 -4.72 5.24 -7.44
N VAL A 126 -5.64 4.29 -7.63
CA VAL A 126 -7.06 4.41 -7.32
C VAL A 126 -7.41 3.41 -6.21
N PHE A 127 -8.36 3.79 -5.36
CA PHE A 127 -8.90 2.90 -4.34
C PHE A 127 -10.08 2.10 -4.90
N PRO A 128 -10.27 0.84 -4.48
CA PRO A 128 -11.47 0.10 -4.84
C PRO A 128 -12.71 0.75 -4.20
N ALA A 129 -13.82 0.74 -4.92
CA ALA A 129 -15.11 1.22 -4.42
C ALA A 129 -15.71 0.24 -3.40
N ALA A 130 -15.46 -1.05 -3.56
CA ALA A 130 -15.93 -2.10 -2.66
C ALA A 130 -14.80 -3.06 -2.26
N ALA A 131 -14.90 -3.65 -1.07
CA ALA A 131 -13.85 -4.51 -0.51
C ALA A 131 -13.65 -5.84 -1.27
N ASP A 132 -14.62 -6.24 -2.08
CA ASP A 132 -14.59 -7.44 -2.92
C ASP A 132 -14.19 -7.16 -4.37
N GLU A 133 -14.02 -5.88 -4.76
CA GLU A 133 -13.68 -5.49 -6.13
C GLU A 133 -12.27 -5.98 -6.54
N GLU A 134 -11.27 -5.78 -5.68
CA GLU A 134 -9.88 -6.15 -5.98
C GLU A 134 -9.26 -6.90 -4.79
N PRO A 135 -8.83 -8.17 -4.97
CA PRO A 135 -8.26 -8.97 -3.88
C PRO A 135 -7.02 -8.32 -3.24
N GLY A 136 -7.19 -7.88 -1.98
CA GLY A 136 -6.11 -7.32 -1.18
C GLY A 136 -5.96 -5.80 -1.29
N ALA A 137 -6.80 -5.13 -2.08
CA ALA A 137 -7.03 -3.69 -1.94
C ALA A 137 -8.25 -3.45 -1.05
N GLU A 138 -8.30 -2.32 -0.36
CA GLU A 138 -9.39 -1.98 0.55
C GLU A 138 -9.93 -0.58 0.22
N PRO A 139 -11.26 -0.36 0.36
CA PRO A 139 -11.84 0.95 0.18
C PRO A 139 -11.18 1.97 1.11
N ASN A 140 -11.02 3.18 0.59
CA ASN A 140 -10.33 4.22 1.32
C ASN A 140 -11.18 4.75 2.48
N PRO A 141 -10.71 4.72 3.73
CA PRO A 141 -11.38 5.38 4.84
C PRO A 141 -11.06 6.89 4.92
N LEU A 142 -10.16 7.41 4.07
CA LEU A 142 -9.62 8.76 4.21
C LEU A 142 -10.35 9.76 3.29
N ASN A 143 -11.15 10.64 3.89
CA ASN A 143 -11.71 11.83 3.24
C ASN A 143 -12.50 11.55 1.95
N ASP A 144 -13.12 10.36 1.83
CA ASP A 144 -13.85 9.90 0.63
C ASP A 144 -13.05 9.99 -0.68
N ALA A 145 -11.72 10.07 -0.59
CA ALA A 145 -10.86 10.20 -1.76
C ALA A 145 -10.89 8.89 -2.56
N ARG A 146 -11.18 9.00 -3.86
CA ARG A 146 -11.21 7.88 -4.81
C ARG A 146 -9.82 7.53 -5.33
N SER A 147 -8.89 8.47 -5.28
CA SER A 147 -7.52 8.25 -5.75
C SER A 147 -6.46 8.86 -4.82
N VAL A 148 -5.22 8.37 -4.92
CA VAL A 148 -4.08 8.96 -4.19
C VAL A 148 -3.85 10.40 -4.63
N ARG A 149 -4.09 10.73 -5.91
CA ARG A 149 -4.01 12.11 -6.39
C ARG A 149 -4.94 13.04 -5.60
N GLU A 150 -6.17 12.63 -5.36
CA GLU A 150 -7.13 13.43 -4.58
C GLU A 150 -6.62 13.68 -3.15
N LEU A 151 -5.94 12.71 -2.50
CA LEU A 151 -5.30 12.94 -1.19
C LEU A 151 -4.23 14.04 -1.25
N TYR A 152 -3.42 14.06 -2.30
CA TYR A 152 -2.40 15.09 -2.50
C TYR A 152 -3.01 16.48 -2.75
N GLU A 153 -4.12 16.54 -3.49
CA GLU A 153 -4.86 17.78 -3.74
C GLU A 153 -5.56 18.29 -2.47
N ILE A 154 -6.06 17.40 -1.61
CA ILE A 154 -6.58 17.76 -0.28
C ILE A 154 -5.45 18.33 0.60
N ALA A 155 -4.27 17.70 0.58
CA ALA A 155 -3.13 18.14 1.37
C ALA A 155 -2.55 19.49 0.91
N SER A 156 -2.59 19.76 -0.40
CA SER A 156 -2.14 21.02 -1.00
C SER A 156 -2.90 21.29 -2.30
N SER A 157 -3.70 22.35 -2.31
CA SER A 157 -4.56 22.72 -3.44
C SER A 157 -3.79 23.08 -4.71
N ASN A 158 -2.52 23.46 -4.60
CA ASN A 158 -1.62 23.78 -5.71
C ASN A 158 -0.49 22.77 -5.86
N TYR A 159 -0.74 21.49 -5.55
CA TYR A 159 0.26 20.45 -5.69
C TYR A 159 0.61 20.20 -7.16
N ALA A 160 1.82 20.57 -7.57
CA ALA A 160 2.35 20.36 -8.91
C ALA A 160 3.25 19.12 -9.05
N GLY A 161 3.48 18.38 -7.95
CA GLY A 161 4.32 17.20 -7.95
C GLY A 161 3.61 15.94 -8.43
N LYS A 162 4.34 14.81 -8.47
CA LYS A 162 3.78 13.51 -8.81
C LYS A 162 3.22 12.84 -7.54
N PRO A 163 1.94 12.43 -7.51
CA PRO A 163 1.40 11.62 -6.42
C PRO A 163 2.10 10.26 -6.36
N THR A 164 2.93 10.04 -5.35
CA THR A 164 3.69 8.79 -5.16
C THR A 164 3.13 7.99 -3.98
N ILE A 165 3.61 6.75 -3.87
CA ILE A 165 3.40 5.89 -2.71
C ILE A 165 4.77 5.31 -2.31
N PRO A 166 5.01 4.98 -1.03
CA PRO A 166 4.11 5.06 0.12
C PRO A 166 3.79 6.50 0.56
N VAL A 167 2.63 6.69 1.20
CA VAL A 167 2.21 7.98 1.78
C VAL A 167 1.94 7.81 3.26
N LEU A 168 2.54 8.66 4.08
CA LEU A 168 2.19 8.84 5.49
C LEU A 168 1.22 10.02 5.60
N TRP A 169 -0.02 9.72 5.98
CA TRP A 169 -1.14 10.64 6.09
C TRP A 169 -1.45 10.94 7.55
N ASP A 170 -1.71 12.21 7.87
CA ASP A 170 -2.27 12.61 9.15
C ASP A 170 -3.80 12.75 9.04
N LYS A 171 -4.52 11.91 9.78
CA LYS A 171 -5.99 11.92 9.82
C LYS A 171 -6.58 13.17 10.48
N GLN A 172 -5.88 13.81 11.42
CA GLN A 172 -6.39 15.00 12.12
C GLN A 172 -6.23 16.24 11.25
N LEU A 173 -5.02 16.48 10.75
CA LEU A 173 -4.71 17.64 9.91
C LEU A 173 -5.12 17.44 8.44
N LYS A 174 -5.55 16.23 8.07
CA LYS A 174 -5.99 15.87 6.71
C LYS A 174 -4.96 16.26 5.66
N THR A 175 -3.70 15.89 5.90
CA THR A 175 -2.58 16.25 5.03
C THR A 175 -1.55 15.13 4.93
N VAL A 176 -0.72 15.20 3.89
CA VAL A 176 0.42 14.30 3.71
C VAL A 176 1.57 14.79 4.58
N VAL A 177 2.01 13.95 5.52
CA VAL A 177 3.17 14.22 6.36
C VAL A 177 4.45 13.95 5.58
N ASN A 178 4.55 12.77 4.97
CA ASN A 178 5.75 12.35 4.28
C ASN A 178 5.42 11.35 3.16
N ASN A 179 6.11 11.45 2.03
CA ASN A 179 5.99 10.49 0.92
C ASN A 179 7.33 9.86 0.49
N GLU A 180 8.37 10.04 1.30
CA GLU A 180 9.67 9.43 1.13
C GLU A 180 9.78 8.14 1.95
N SER A 181 9.76 7.00 1.26
CA SER A 181 9.75 5.68 1.89
C SER A 181 10.89 5.45 2.90
N SER A 182 12.07 6.01 2.63
CA SER A 182 13.26 5.85 3.48
C SER A 182 13.15 6.64 4.80
N GLU A 183 12.48 7.78 4.80
CA GLU A 183 12.21 8.55 6.01
C GLU A 183 11.05 7.96 6.80
N ILE A 184 10.01 7.50 6.10
CA ILE A 184 8.86 6.85 6.73
C ILE A 184 9.31 5.63 7.55
N ILE A 185 10.18 4.77 7.03
CA ILE A 185 10.65 3.61 7.80
C ILE A 185 11.49 4.02 9.03
N ARG A 186 12.29 5.08 8.94
CA ARG A 186 13.06 5.60 10.08
C ARG A 186 12.13 6.15 11.17
N MET A 187 11.11 6.91 10.76
CA MET A 187 10.08 7.39 11.68
C MET A 187 9.35 6.21 12.34
N LEU A 188 8.89 5.23 11.56
CA LEU A 188 8.24 4.02 12.09
C LEU A 188 9.13 3.25 13.08
N ASN A 189 10.44 3.25 12.87
CA ASN A 189 11.39 2.56 13.75
C ASN A 189 11.63 3.29 15.08
N ALA A 190 11.76 4.63 15.06
CA ALA A 190 12.16 5.42 16.23
C ALA A 190 10.99 6.15 16.91
N GLU A 191 10.22 6.94 16.17
CA GLU A 191 9.25 7.92 16.71
C GLU A 191 8.03 7.24 17.33
N PHE A 192 7.66 6.06 16.84
CA PHE A 192 6.49 5.32 17.31
C PHE A 192 6.80 4.30 18.40
N ASN A 193 8.02 4.29 18.96
CA ASN A 193 8.40 3.35 20.03
C ASN A 193 7.49 3.42 21.25
N GLY A 194 6.97 4.60 21.60
CA GLY A 194 6.07 4.76 22.74
C GLY A 194 4.72 4.03 22.61
N ILE A 195 4.32 3.64 21.40
CA ILE A 195 3.05 2.92 21.12
C ILE A 195 3.29 1.58 20.41
N ALA A 196 4.53 1.23 20.11
CA ALA A 196 4.89 -0.03 19.47
C ALA A 196 4.73 -1.20 20.45
N ARG A 197 4.31 -2.37 19.94
CA ARG A 197 4.33 -3.61 20.74
C ARG A 197 5.75 -4.13 20.93
N ASN A 198 6.64 -3.84 19.97
CA ASN A 198 8.04 -4.25 19.97
C ASN A 198 8.96 -3.02 19.98
N PRO A 199 8.97 -2.20 21.06
CA PRO A 199 9.73 -0.96 21.09
C PRO A 199 11.25 -1.17 21.04
N GLY A 200 11.75 -2.26 21.64
CA GLY A 200 13.19 -2.58 21.67
C GLY A 200 13.76 -3.18 20.38
N LEU A 201 12.93 -3.41 19.35
CA LEU A 201 13.40 -3.91 18.06
C LEU A 201 13.91 -2.75 17.20
N ASP A 202 15.20 -2.74 16.88
CA ASP A 202 15.84 -1.77 15.98
C ASP A 202 16.08 -2.41 14.60
N LEU A 203 15.59 -1.77 13.54
CA LEU A 203 15.49 -2.32 12.17
C LEU A 203 16.20 -1.48 11.10
#